data_AF-A0A158PMF2-F1
#
_entry.id   AF-A0A158PMF2-F1
#
_cell.length_a   1.000
_cell.length_b   1.000
_cell.length_c   1.000
_cell.angle_alpha   90.00
_cell.angle_beta   90.00
_cell.angle_gamma   90.00
#
_symmetry.space_group_name_H-M   'P 1'
#
loop_
_entity.id
_entity.type
_entity.pdbx_description
1 polymer ?
#
loop_
_entity_poly.entity_id
_entity_poly.type
_entity_poly.pdbx_seq_one_letter_code
_entity_poly.pdbx_strand_id
1 'polypeptide(L)'
;MINNLDIGLEIRKIRGGSLFNDINARMNMKLDCMNRASPICKWIKPLKYFVYSAHDTTVNAFLSVLDITKKVVQPGGYPPYTSAVFIELWINHTNNQPYFKVKSWTSTDTLYPITPFIDACGKATYCKLEIFRHFAASTKPDEPIETVSRHTSKLTAVITV
;
A
#
# COMPACT_ATOMS: atom_id res chain seq x y z
N MET A 1 -7.21 3.12 23.24
CA MET A 1 -8.26 2.12 23.46
C MET A 1 -9.49 2.83 24.00
N ILE A 2 -10.60 2.81 23.27
CA ILE A 2 -11.91 3.28 23.75
C ILE A 2 -12.84 2.10 23.60
N ASN A 3 -13.53 1.68 24.67
CA ASN A 3 -14.45 0.53 24.66
C ASN A 3 -13.85 -0.75 24.06
N ASN A 4 -12.61 -1.08 24.43
CA ASN A 4 -11.86 -2.22 23.91
C ASN A 4 -11.53 -2.17 22.40
N LEU A 5 -11.74 -1.01 21.76
CA LEU A 5 -11.42 -0.75 20.37
C LEU A 5 -10.07 -0.01 20.26
N ASP A 6 -9.18 -0.51 19.40
CA ASP A 6 -8.01 0.26 18.96
C ASP A 6 -8.44 1.23 17.87
N ILE A 7 -8.81 2.44 18.27
CA ILE A 7 -9.22 3.52 17.37
C ILE A 7 -8.15 3.80 16.29
N GLY A 8 -6.87 3.67 16.63
CA GLY A 8 -5.79 3.88 15.65
C GLY A 8 -5.80 2.80 14.57
N LEU A 9 -6.03 1.54 14.95
CA LEU A 9 -6.22 0.44 14.01
C LEU A 9 -7.47 0.64 13.15
N GLU A 10 -8.60 1.00 13.75
CA GLU A 10 -9.86 1.16 13.03
C GLU A 10 -9.82 2.31 12.02
N ILE A 11 -9.18 3.44 12.36
CA ILE A 11 -8.97 4.53 11.41
C ILE A 11 -8.09 4.07 10.23
N ARG A 12 -7.04 3.28 10.50
CA ARG A 12 -6.17 2.73 9.45
C ARG A 12 -6.92 1.79 8.52
N LYS A 13 -7.76 0.90 9.07
CA LYS A 13 -8.65 0.02 8.30
C LYS A 13 -9.56 0.82 7.36
N ILE A 14 -10.30 1.80 7.88
CA ILE A 14 -11.29 2.56 7.10
C ILE A 14 -10.62 3.44 6.03
N ARG A 15 -9.52 4.13 6.36
CA ARG A 15 -8.92 5.13 5.46
C ARG A 15 -7.87 4.57 4.51
N GLY A 16 -7.03 3.65 4.98
CA GLY A 16 -5.88 3.14 4.24
C GLY A 16 -6.00 1.67 3.84
N GLY A 17 -6.82 0.90 4.56
CA GLY A 17 -6.94 -0.55 4.43
C GLY A 17 -7.29 -1.01 3.03
N SER A 18 -8.26 -0.37 2.37
CA SER A 18 -8.69 -0.73 1.01
C SER A 18 -7.54 -0.63 0.00
N LEU A 19 -6.86 0.52 -0.07
CA LEU A 19 -5.75 0.74 -0.99
C LEU A 19 -4.57 -0.19 -0.68
N PHE A 20 -4.24 -0.34 0.60
CA PHE A 20 -3.13 -1.18 1.03
C PHE A 20 -3.36 -2.66 0.65
N ASN A 21 -4.58 -3.15 0.84
CA ASN A 21 -4.97 -4.51 0.46
C ASN A 21 -5.00 -4.71 -1.05
N ASP A 22 -5.43 -3.73 -1.83
CA ASP A 22 -5.38 -3.79 -3.30
C ASP A 22 -3.93 -3.88 -3.81
N ILE A 23 -3.00 -3.08 -3.25
CA ILE A 23 -1.57 -3.16 -3.56
C ILE A 23 -1.01 -4.55 -3.18
N ASN A 24 -1.35 -5.07 -1.99
CA ASN A 24 -0.97 -6.41 -1.57
C ASN A 24 -1.49 -7.48 -2.54
N ALA A 25 -2.76 -7.41 -2.93
CA ALA A 25 -3.38 -8.34 -3.86
C ALA A 25 -2.69 -8.32 -5.23
N ARG A 26 -2.35 -7.13 -5.75
CA ARG A 26 -1.58 -6.99 -7.00
C ARG A 26 -0.18 -7.58 -6.89
N MET A 27 0.53 -7.35 -5.79
CA MET A 27 1.85 -7.97 -5.57
C MET A 27 1.77 -9.50 -5.54
N ASN A 28 0.79 -10.06 -4.82
CA ASN A 28 0.59 -11.52 -4.78
C ASN A 28 0.22 -12.08 -6.15
N MET A 29 -0.72 -11.44 -6.87
CA MET A 29 -1.08 -11.86 -8.22
C MET A 29 0.11 -11.79 -9.18
N LYS A 30 0.98 -10.78 -9.05
CA LYS A 30 2.22 -10.69 -9.85
C LYS A 30 3.12 -11.89 -9.60
N LEU A 31 3.33 -12.27 -8.34
CA LEU A 31 4.12 -13.43 -7.95
C LEU A 31 3.53 -14.73 -8.50
N ASP A 32 2.23 -14.95 -8.29
CA ASP A 32 1.53 -16.15 -8.75
C ASP A 32 1.56 -16.29 -10.28
N CYS A 33 1.55 -15.16 -10.99
CA CYS A 33 1.53 -15.12 -12.44
C CYS A 33 2.92 -15.13 -13.11
N MET A 34 4.02 -15.03 -12.36
CA MET A 34 5.36 -14.96 -12.96
C MET A 34 5.65 -16.17 -13.85
N ASN A 35 5.35 -17.38 -13.34
CA ASN A 35 5.64 -18.64 -14.03
C ASN A 35 4.40 -19.36 -14.57
N ARG A 36 3.20 -18.78 -14.39
CA ARG A 36 1.94 -19.38 -14.82
C ARG A 36 1.53 -18.88 -16.20
N ALA A 37 1.16 -19.81 -17.09
CA ALA A 37 0.48 -19.50 -18.35
C ALA A 37 -1.04 -19.62 -18.14
N SER A 38 -1.67 -18.52 -17.72
CA SER A 38 -3.12 -18.44 -17.52
C SER A 38 -3.68 -17.16 -18.16
N PRO A 39 -4.88 -17.18 -18.76
CA PRO A 39 -5.52 -15.97 -19.30
C PRO A 39 -5.60 -14.82 -18.28
N ILE A 40 -5.84 -15.15 -16.99
CA ILE A 40 -5.90 -14.15 -15.91
C ILE A 40 -4.57 -13.42 -15.69
N CYS A 41 -3.46 -14.05 -16.06
CA CYS A 41 -2.11 -13.51 -15.89
C CYS A 41 -1.64 -12.63 -17.05
N LYS A 42 -2.40 -12.59 -18.16
CA LYS A 42 -2.00 -11.92 -19.41
C LYS A 42 -1.65 -10.45 -19.20
N TRP A 43 -2.39 -9.75 -18.35
CA TRP A 43 -2.20 -8.32 -18.11
C TRP A 43 -1.12 -8.02 -17.06
N ILE A 44 -1.05 -8.80 -15.97
CA ILE A 44 -0.14 -8.50 -14.84
C ILE A 44 1.28 -9.00 -15.07
N LYS A 45 1.45 -10.08 -15.85
CA LYS A 45 2.75 -10.66 -16.15
C LYS A 45 3.72 -9.68 -16.84
N PRO A 46 3.34 -8.94 -17.90
CA PRO A 46 4.23 -7.94 -18.51
C PRO A 46 4.31 -6.62 -17.71
N LEU A 47 3.35 -6.34 -16.82
CA LEU A 47 3.26 -5.08 -16.10
C LEU A 47 4.51 -4.82 -15.23
N LYS A 48 5.14 -3.66 -15.42
CA LYS A 48 6.35 -3.25 -14.66
C LYS A 48 6.04 -2.32 -13.50
N TYR A 49 5.02 -1.48 -13.65
CA TYR A 49 4.57 -0.54 -12.62
C TYR A 49 3.06 -0.33 -12.76
N PHE A 50 2.42 0.02 -11.64
CA PHE A 50 1.01 0.40 -11.56
C PHE A 50 0.93 1.67 -10.71
N VAL A 51 0.17 2.66 -11.16
CA VAL A 51 0.12 3.99 -10.52
C VAL A 51 -1.29 4.29 -10.06
N TYR A 52 -1.40 4.83 -8.84
CA TYR A 52 -2.62 5.44 -8.33
C TYR A 52 -2.40 6.94 -8.29
N SER A 53 -3.30 7.71 -8.90
CA SER A 53 -3.38 9.15 -8.69
C SER A 53 -4.39 9.41 -7.59
N ALA A 54 -3.99 10.15 -6.55
CA ALA A 54 -4.82 10.36 -5.37
C ALA A 54 -4.43 11.65 -4.64
N HIS A 55 -5.12 11.93 -3.54
CA HIS A 55 -4.84 13.07 -2.69
C HIS A 55 -3.74 12.76 -1.65
N ASP A 56 -3.13 13.81 -1.13
CA ASP A 56 -2.23 13.81 0.02
C ASP A 56 -2.78 13.02 1.22
N THR A 57 -4.09 13.13 1.48
CA THR A 57 -4.81 12.36 2.50
C THR A 57 -4.77 10.85 2.26
N THR A 58 -4.82 10.41 1.00
CA THR A 58 -4.70 8.99 0.61
C THR A 58 -3.28 8.49 0.84
N VAL A 59 -2.27 9.27 0.45
CA VAL A 59 -0.86 8.94 0.70
C VAL A 59 -0.59 8.86 2.20
N ASN A 60 -1.11 9.81 2.97
CA ASN A 60 -0.99 9.82 4.43
C ASN A 60 -1.67 8.60 5.07
N ALA A 61 -2.88 8.24 4.61
CA ALA A 61 -3.59 7.06 5.07
C ALA A 61 -2.81 5.77 4.76
N PHE A 62 -2.22 5.65 3.57
CA PHE A 62 -1.34 4.53 3.23
C PHE A 62 -0.12 4.45 4.17
N LEU A 63 0.58 5.56 4.39
CA LEU A 63 1.75 5.62 5.29
C LEU A 63 1.37 5.33 6.76
N SER A 64 0.13 5.62 7.15
CA SER A 64 -0.37 5.31 8.49
C SER A 64 -0.53 3.81 8.71
N VAL A 65 -0.92 3.04 7.68
CA VAL A 65 -0.98 1.57 7.75
C VAL A 65 0.39 0.97 8.08
N LEU A 66 1.46 1.53 7.53
CA LEU A 66 2.85 1.16 7.83
C LEU A 66 3.36 1.70 9.17
N ASP A 67 2.58 2.52 9.86
CA ASP A 67 2.93 3.21 11.11
C ASP A 67 4.18 4.11 11.03
N ILE A 68 4.41 4.73 9.86
CA ILE A 68 5.61 5.57 9.62
C ILE A 68 5.29 7.05 9.39
N THR A 69 4.02 7.46 9.38
CA THR A 69 3.61 8.84 9.08
C THR A 69 4.39 9.88 9.87
N LYS A 70 4.56 9.71 11.19
CA LYS A 70 5.30 10.66 12.04
C LYS A 70 6.78 10.78 11.70
N LYS A 71 7.38 9.76 11.07
CA LYS A 71 8.80 9.72 10.69
C LYS A 71 9.03 10.34 9.30
N VAL A 72 8.01 10.38 8.44
CA VAL A 72 8.17 10.73 7.01
C VAL A 72 7.36 11.93 6.53
N VAL A 73 6.39 12.44 7.31
CA VAL A 73 5.47 13.53 6.90
C VAL A 73 5.62 14.82 7.73
N GLN A 74 6.45 14.83 8.78
CA GLN A 74 6.63 16.01 9.64
C GLN A 74 7.41 17.13 8.92
N PRO A 75 7.13 18.43 9.19
CA PRO A 75 6.26 18.96 10.26
C PRO A 75 4.83 19.37 9.83
N GLY A 76 4.44 19.22 8.56
CA GLY A 76 3.20 19.79 8.00
C GLY A 76 1.94 18.92 8.03
N GLY A 77 2.02 17.70 8.59
CA GLY A 77 0.87 16.79 8.76
C GLY A 77 0.48 15.98 7.51
N TYR A 78 0.59 16.57 6.31
CA TYR A 78 0.37 15.87 5.03
C TYR A 78 1.58 15.93 4.11
N PRO A 79 1.76 14.92 3.24
CA PRO A 79 2.79 14.94 2.21
C PRO A 79 2.64 16.18 1.30
N PRO A 80 3.74 16.82 0.86
CA PRO A 80 3.68 18.03 0.05
C PRO A 80 3.06 17.77 -1.34
N TYR A 81 2.71 18.85 -2.03
CA TYR A 81 2.17 18.77 -3.39
C TYR A 81 3.08 17.92 -4.30
N THR A 82 2.46 17.12 -5.18
CA THR A 82 3.10 16.12 -6.06
C THR A 82 3.85 14.97 -5.38
N SER A 83 3.83 14.87 -4.04
CA SER A 83 4.49 13.78 -3.33
C SER A 83 4.05 12.40 -3.83
N ALA A 84 4.98 11.45 -3.82
CA ALA A 84 4.71 10.10 -4.27
C ALA A 84 5.38 9.07 -3.36
N VAL A 85 4.73 7.91 -3.22
CA VAL A 85 5.27 6.76 -2.50
C VAL A 85 5.40 5.61 -3.49
N PHE A 86 6.60 5.05 -3.57
CA PHE A 86 6.94 3.95 -4.46
C PHE A 86 7.10 2.69 -3.62
N ILE A 87 6.36 1.64 -3.98
CA ILE A 87 6.47 0.31 -3.37
C ILE A 87 6.99 -0.63 -4.44
N GLU A 88 8.19 -1.15 -4.22
CA GLU A 88 8.87 -2.04 -5.15
C GLU A 88 8.79 -3.47 -4.62
N LEU A 89 8.33 -4.40 -5.46
CA LEU A 89 8.37 -5.84 -5.20
C LEU A 89 9.67 -6.42 -5.75
N TRP A 90 10.43 -7.10 -4.91
CA TRP A 90 11.73 -7.68 -5.22
C TRP A 90 11.74 -9.19 -4.96
N ILE A 91 12.45 -9.96 -5.77
CA ILE A 91 12.77 -11.37 -5.51
C ILE A 91 14.27 -11.47 -5.23
N ASN A 92 14.62 -12.07 -4.09
CA ASN A 92 16.01 -12.42 -3.82
C ASN A 92 16.34 -13.74 -4.53
N HIS A 93 17.25 -13.69 -5.50
CA HIS A 93 17.60 -14.87 -6.32
C HIS A 93 18.41 -15.94 -5.57
N THR A 94 18.96 -15.65 -4.38
CA THR A 94 19.69 -16.63 -3.56
C THR A 94 18.75 -17.55 -2.80
N ASN A 95 17.65 -17.03 -2.24
CA ASN A 95 16.68 -17.81 -1.45
C ASN A 95 15.29 -17.91 -2.10
N ASN A 96 15.11 -17.29 -3.27
CA ASN A 96 13.87 -17.18 -4.03
C ASN A 96 12.70 -16.58 -3.22
N GLN A 97 12.99 -15.74 -2.22
CA GLN A 97 11.97 -15.14 -1.36
C GLN A 97 11.59 -13.72 -1.82
N PRO A 98 10.31 -13.34 -1.68
CA PRO A 98 9.84 -12.00 -2.01
C PRO A 98 10.09 -11.00 -0.88
N TYR A 99 10.48 -9.79 -1.28
CA TYR A 99 10.72 -8.63 -0.42
C TYR A 99 10.02 -7.41 -1.00
N PHE A 100 9.79 -6.40 -0.16
CA PHE A 100 9.36 -5.09 -0.60
C PHE A 100 10.34 -4.00 -0.17
N LYS A 101 10.36 -2.91 -0.90
CA LYS A 101 11.08 -1.68 -0.58
C LYS A 101 10.16 -0.49 -0.78
N VAL A 102 10.21 0.46 0.13
CA VAL A 102 9.40 1.68 0.06
C VAL A 102 10.31 2.90 -0.08
N LYS A 103 9.99 3.77 -1.03
CA LYS A 103 10.65 5.06 -1.22
C LYS A 103 9.62 6.17 -1.26
N SER A 104 9.99 7.37 -0.84
CA SER A 104 9.20 8.58 -0.98
C SER A 104 9.88 9.56 -1.92
N TRP A 105 9.08 10.32 -2.64
CA TRP A 105 9.51 11.50 -3.39
C TRP A 105 8.81 12.73 -2.80
N THR A 106 9.59 13.79 -2.56
CA THR A 106 9.11 15.06 -2.01
C THR A 106 9.87 16.21 -2.68
N SER A 107 9.52 16.58 -3.91
CA SER A 107 10.01 17.77 -4.65
C SER A 107 11.54 18.05 -4.71
N THR A 108 12.40 17.18 -4.20
CA THR A 108 13.85 17.35 -4.04
C THR A 108 14.67 16.49 -5.02
N ASP A 109 14.10 16.18 -6.19
CA ASP A 109 14.68 15.36 -7.28
C ASP A 109 15.24 13.98 -6.91
N THR A 110 15.07 13.55 -5.66
CA THR A 110 15.67 12.31 -5.14
C THR A 110 14.61 11.43 -4.48
N LEU A 111 14.70 10.13 -4.77
CA LEU A 111 13.88 9.11 -4.13
C LEU A 111 14.51 8.69 -2.80
N TYR A 112 13.87 9.05 -1.70
CA TYR A 112 14.35 8.77 -0.37
C TYR A 112 13.86 7.39 0.13
N PRO A 113 14.74 6.49 0.61
CA PRO A 113 14.32 5.20 1.14
C PRO A 113 13.61 5.38 2.48
N ILE A 114 12.37 4.88 2.58
CA ILE A 114 11.57 4.94 3.80
C ILE A 114 11.28 3.57 4.42
N THR A 115 11.69 2.46 3.79
CA THR A 115 11.65 1.12 4.41
C THR A 115 12.24 1.07 5.82
N PRO A 116 13.42 1.70 6.10
CA PRO A 116 14.05 1.58 7.42
C PRO A 116 13.23 2.19 8.57
N PHE A 117 12.23 3.02 8.29
CA PHE A 117 11.35 3.60 9.31
C PHE A 117 10.25 2.64 9.78
N ILE A 118 10.02 1.55 9.03
CA ILE A 118 9.07 0.51 9.39
C ILE A 118 9.73 -0.36 10.45
N ASP A 119 9.29 -0.26 11.70
CA ASP A 119 9.97 -0.92 12.84
C ASP A 119 9.99 -2.45 12.68
N ALA A 120 8.93 -3.04 12.13
CA ALA A 120 8.86 -4.47 11.82
C ALA A 120 9.94 -4.95 10.82
N CYS A 121 10.54 -4.04 10.05
CA CYS A 121 11.59 -4.34 9.09
C CYS A 121 13.01 -4.24 9.67
N GLY A 122 13.17 -3.85 10.94
CA GLY A 122 14.47 -3.86 11.63
C GLY A 122 15.53 -2.96 10.98
N LYS A 123 15.15 -1.79 10.47
CA LYS A 123 16.02 -0.83 9.74
C LYS A 123 16.61 -1.36 8.42
N ALA A 124 16.12 -2.49 7.90
CA ALA A 124 16.60 -3.05 6.64
C ALA A 124 16.15 -2.22 5.42
N THR A 125 16.98 -2.21 4.38
CA THR A 125 16.64 -1.59 3.08
C THR A 125 15.52 -2.34 2.36
N TYR A 126 15.51 -3.66 2.49
CA TYR A 126 14.50 -4.58 1.94
C TYR A 126 13.80 -5.28 3.09
N CYS A 127 12.49 -5.31 3.05
CA CYS A 127 11.67 -5.92 4.08
C CYS A 127 10.97 -7.16 3.54
N LYS A 128 10.85 -8.22 4.34
CA LYS A 128 10.18 -9.46 3.89
C LYS A 128 8.75 -9.15 3.49
N LEU A 129 8.28 -9.66 2.35
CA LEU A 129 6.91 -9.40 1.88
C LEU A 129 5.85 -9.85 2.89
N GLU A 130 6.15 -10.85 3.72
CA GLU A 130 5.26 -11.30 4.79
C GLU A 130 4.88 -10.20 5.79
N ILE A 131 5.78 -9.26 6.06
CA ILE A 131 5.48 -8.10 6.92
C ILE A 131 4.44 -7.20 6.25
N PHE A 132 4.54 -6.99 4.93
CA PHE A 132 3.53 -6.25 4.17
C PHE A 132 2.18 -6.97 4.21
N ARG A 133 2.18 -8.29 4.02
CA ARG A 133 0.96 -9.12 4.10
C ARG A 133 0.31 -9.04 5.48
N HIS A 134 1.11 -9.01 6.54
CA HIS A 134 0.63 -8.84 7.90
C HIS A 134 -0.09 -7.49 8.10
N PHE A 135 0.48 -6.38 7.63
CA PHE A 135 -0.19 -5.07 7.64
C PHE A 135 -1.48 -5.08 6.81
N ALA A 136 -1.48 -5.73 5.64
CA ALA A 136 -2.67 -5.85 4.81
C ALA A 136 -3.77 -6.62 5.52
N ALA A 137 -3.46 -7.77 6.12
CA ALA A 137 -4.41 -8.60 6.84
C ALA A 137 -4.99 -7.89 8.07
N SER A 138 -4.16 -7.17 8.85
CA SER A 138 -4.62 -6.45 10.05
C SER A 138 -5.46 -5.22 9.73
N THR A 139 -5.30 -4.65 8.53
CA THR A 139 -6.04 -3.46 8.08
C THR A 139 -7.09 -3.74 7.02
N LYS A 140 -7.39 -5.02 6.74
CA LYS A 140 -8.44 -5.38 5.79
C LYS A 140 -9.80 -4.90 6.33
N PRO A 141 -10.59 -4.13 5.54
CA PRO A 141 -11.96 -3.80 5.92
C PRO A 141 -12.79 -5.07 6.15
N ASP A 142 -13.63 -5.06 7.19
CA ASP A 142 -14.46 -6.21 7.56
C ASP A 142 -15.47 -6.56 6.46
N GLU A 143 -15.96 -5.52 5.78
CA GLU A 143 -16.91 -5.61 4.68
C GLU A 143 -16.26 -5.13 3.37
N PRO A 144 -16.58 -5.73 2.21
CA PRO A 144 -16.15 -5.23 0.92
C PRO A 144 -16.56 -3.77 0.71
N ILE A 145 -15.72 -2.97 0.03
CA ILE A 145 -16.04 -1.55 -0.18
C ILE A 145 -17.35 -1.34 -0.96
N GLU A 146 -17.72 -2.31 -1.80
CA GLU A 146 -18.98 -2.36 -2.55
C GLU A 146 -20.20 -2.50 -1.65
N THR A 147 -20.11 -3.19 -0.52
CA THR A 147 -21.22 -3.32 0.44
C THR A 147 -21.31 -2.08 1.31
N VAL A 148 -20.18 -1.48 1.70
CA VAL A 148 -20.12 -0.23 2.48
C VAL A 148 -20.63 0.97 1.66
N SER A 149 -20.41 0.99 0.35
CA SER A 149 -20.80 2.11 -0.53
C SER A 149 -22.30 2.11 -0.91
N ARG A 150 -23.06 1.05 -0.57
CA ARG A 150 -24.45 0.85 -1.00
C ARG A 150 -25.50 1.72 -0.30
N HIS A 151 -25.12 2.70 0.52
CA HIS A 151 -26.08 3.61 1.15
C HIS A 151 -26.26 4.98 0.51
N THR A 152 -25.53 5.34 -0.54
CA THR A 152 -25.86 6.52 -1.34
C THR A 152 -25.23 6.45 -2.72
N SER A 153 -25.99 6.00 -3.73
CA SER A 153 -26.12 6.66 -5.04
C SER A 153 -26.67 5.72 -6.11
N LYS A 154 -27.78 6.13 -6.75
CA LYS A 154 -28.23 5.63 -8.07
C LYS A 154 -27.41 6.28 -9.19
N LEU A 155 -26.09 6.35 -9.05
CA LEU A 155 -25.22 6.98 -10.06
C LEU A 155 -24.04 6.08 -10.38
N THR A 156 -24.01 5.63 -11.62
CA THR A 156 -22.90 4.92 -12.24
C THR A 156 -21.71 5.87 -12.37
N ALA A 157 -20.62 5.60 -11.66
CA ALA A 157 -19.35 6.26 -11.93
C ALA A 157 -18.78 5.67 -13.23
N VAL A 158 -18.90 6.39 -14.34
CA VAL A 158 -18.10 6.15 -15.54
C VAL A 158 -16.77 6.88 -15.32
N ILE A 159 -15.72 6.13 -14.99
CA ILE A 159 -14.35 6.63 -15.06
C ILE A 159 -13.89 6.45 -16.51
N THR A 160 -13.98 7.51 -17.29
CA THR A 160 -13.23 7.65 -18.55
C THR A 160 -11.87 8.25 -18.21
N VAL A 161 -10.81 7.58 -18.67
CA VAL A 161 -9.43 8.09 -18.66
C VAL A 161 -9.27 9.16 -19.72
#